data_AF-A0A2V9AIA5-F1
#
_entry.id   AF-A0A2V9AIA5-F1
#
_cell.length_a   1.000
_cell.length_b   1.000
_cell.length_c   1.000
_cell.angle_alpha   90.00
_cell.angle_beta   90.00
_cell.angle_gamma   90.00
#
_symmetry.space_group_name_H-M   'P 1'
#
loop_
_entity.id
_entity.type
_entity.pdbx_description
1 polymer ?
#
loop_
_entity_poly.entity_id
_entity_poly.type
_entity_poly.pdbx_seq_one_letter_code
_entity_poly.pdbx_strand_id
1 'polypeptide(L)'
;MFLDFYRLQEQPFGVTPDPRFLYFSSGHREALASLFYGIETGRGFLSLVAQPGMGKTTLLFQLLKRWKGYVHSAFLFQTQCDSRELVRYLLEDLGLDSQDRDIVRMHADLNDFLFRETKAGKRVVLFIDEAQNLADSVLETVRLLSDFEAPDRKLLQIVLAGQPQFEQRLARPALTQLAQRIAVRARLEALPPAEVVRYMNHRLQVARYQGPELFTPEAAAAIADRSQGIPRLINHLCFNALSLGCAMRSRQITREIVREAAGDLAMDTSGPRPHAGGSQAPKPQIQHRATQPVVPSRTSFSSWMKTKLFHGRVFQTSLLAVLLLGVAIYLGTRAGAGTFQRENANNPLSQVAKESPSNKRPLESPVTTTAPDGLPPSDPLPIDAPPDASNIFTYVVQPTDTLRALCLSLVGRYDESVLEEIRRLNPNLKDLRHLSPGQEIRLPLGPSKHNDDSR
;
A
#
# COMPACT_ATOMS: atom_id res chain seq x y z
N MET A 1 -14.17 18.03 23.06
CA MET A 1 -13.71 19.11 23.96
C MET A 1 -12.57 19.91 23.33
N PHE A 2 -11.31 19.42 23.25
CA PHE A 2 -10.26 20.24 22.62
C PHE A 2 -10.41 20.36 21.10
N LEU A 3 -10.95 19.34 20.43
CA LEU A 3 -11.21 19.40 18.99
C LEU A 3 -12.13 20.59 18.66
N ASP A 4 -13.21 20.76 19.43
CA ASP A 4 -14.13 21.89 19.26
C ASP A 4 -13.45 23.23 19.57
N PHE A 5 -12.65 23.27 20.63
CA PHE A 5 -11.93 24.49 21.06
C PHE A 5 -10.94 24.99 19.99
N TYR A 6 -10.17 24.09 19.37
CA TYR A 6 -9.25 24.40 18.28
C TYR A 6 -9.85 24.26 16.88
N ARG A 7 -11.15 23.95 16.76
CA ARG A 7 -11.86 23.76 15.48
C ARG A 7 -11.22 22.69 14.57
N LEU A 8 -10.84 21.56 15.16
CA LEU A 8 -10.35 20.36 14.48
C LEU A 8 -11.52 19.42 14.16
N GLN A 9 -11.55 18.80 12.98
CA GLN A 9 -12.62 17.86 12.61
C GLN A 9 -12.37 16.45 13.13
N GLU A 10 -11.11 16.06 13.23
CA GLU A 10 -10.71 14.76 13.77
C GLU A 10 -9.43 14.90 14.59
N GLN A 11 -9.06 13.86 15.33
CA GLN A 11 -7.91 13.88 16.24
C GLN A 11 -6.58 13.85 15.46
N PRO A 12 -5.83 14.97 15.34
CA PRO A 12 -4.60 14.99 14.55
C PRO A 12 -3.51 14.10 15.11
N PHE A 13 -3.41 13.93 16.44
CA PHE A 13 -2.28 13.25 17.09
C PHE A 13 -2.70 11.97 17.83
N GLY A 14 -3.69 11.25 17.27
CA GLY A 14 -4.20 10.02 17.85
C GLY A 14 -3.20 8.85 17.79
N VAL A 15 -3.45 7.86 18.66
CA VAL A 15 -2.66 6.61 18.76
C VAL A 15 -3.04 5.57 17.70
N THR A 16 -4.21 5.70 17.08
CA THR A 16 -4.69 4.74 16.08
C THR A 16 -3.91 4.90 14.77
N PRO A 17 -3.35 3.81 14.21
CA PRO A 17 -2.69 3.86 12.90
C PRO A 17 -3.72 4.17 11.81
N ASP A 18 -3.62 5.37 11.22
CA ASP A 18 -4.38 5.75 10.02
C ASP A 18 -3.39 6.10 8.91
N PRO A 19 -3.39 5.35 7.78
CA PRO A 19 -2.50 5.61 6.67
C PRO A 19 -2.59 7.01 6.07
N ARG A 20 -3.71 7.74 6.26
CA ARG A 20 -3.88 9.13 5.80
C ARG A 20 -2.94 10.11 6.51
N PHE A 21 -2.56 9.80 7.74
CA PHE A 21 -1.66 10.63 8.56
C PHE A 21 -0.17 10.26 8.37
N LEU A 22 0.14 9.35 7.45
CA LEU A 22 1.54 9.04 7.15
C LEU A 22 2.20 10.20 6.40
N TYR A 23 3.09 10.90 7.11
CA TYR A 23 3.98 11.87 6.51
C TYR A 23 5.15 11.17 5.84
N PHE A 24 5.30 11.34 4.53
CA PHE A 24 6.44 10.84 3.78
C PHE A 24 7.63 11.78 3.96
N SER A 25 8.48 11.52 4.96
CA SER A 25 9.79 12.16 5.03
C SER A 25 10.72 11.72 3.90
N SER A 26 11.87 12.40 3.77
CA SER A 26 12.99 11.93 2.95
C SER A 26 13.33 10.46 3.21
N GLY A 27 13.57 10.09 4.48
CA GLY A 27 13.85 8.71 4.87
C GLY A 27 12.71 7.71 4.60
N HIS A 28 11.45 8.12 4.78
CA HIS A 28 10.31 7.26 4.41
C HIS A 28 10.25 7.00 2.90
N ARG A 29 10.51 8.03 2.07
CA ARG A 29 10.53 7.90 0.62
C ARG A 29 11.65 6.97 0.17
N GLU A 30 12.84 7.11 0.72
CA GLU A 30 13.99 6.26 0.41
C GLU A 30 13.75 4.81 0.81
N ALA A 31 13.26 4.57 2.02
CA ALA A 31 12.91 3.24 2.49
C ALA A 31 11.81 2.60 1.61
N LEU A 32 10.77 3.36 1.25
CA LEU A 32 9.70 2.87 0.38
C LEU A 32 10.23 2.55 -1.02
N ALA A 33 11.07 3.41 -1.60
CA ALA A 33 11.67 3.19 -2.91
C ALA A 33 12.56 1.93 -2.92
N SER A 34 13.35 1.73 -1.87
CA SER A 34 14.20 0.54 -1.70
C SER A 34 13.37 -0.74 -1.63
N LEU A 35 12.32 -0.74 -0.79
CA LEU A 35 11.41 -1.88 -0.68
C LEU A 35 10.64 -2.15 -1.99
N PHE A 36 10.22 -1.09 -2.67
CA PHE A 36 9.52 -1.21 -3.95
C PHE A 36 10.41 -1.85 -5.00
N TYR A 37 11.62 -1.30 -5.18
CA TYR A 37 12.61 -1.81 -6.12
C TYR A 37 12.98 -3.27 -5.83
N GLY A 38 13.19 -3.63 -4.56
CA GLY A 38 13.54 -5.00 -4.19
C GLY A 38 12.44 -6.00 -4.57
N ILE A 39 11.17 -5.63 -4.41
CA ILE A 39 10.06 -6.54 -4.75
C ILE A 39 9.77 -6.58 -6.24
N GLU A 40 9.90 -5.45 -6.92
CA GLU A 40 9.75 -5.35 -8.37
C GLU A 40 10.78 -6.23 -9.09
N THR A 41 12.04 -6.18 -8.62
CA THR A 41 13.15 -6.98 -9.14
C THR A 41 13.18 -8.43 -8.64
N GLY A 42 12.18 -8.86 -7.86
CA GLY A 42 12.06 -10.27 -7.45
C GLY A 42 13.11 -10.70 -6.42
N ARG A 43 13.65 -9.78 -5.61
CA ARG A 43 14.67 -10.10 -4.61
C ARG A 43 14.05 -10.90 -3.47
N GLY A 44 14.69 -12.00 -3.09
CA GLY A 44 14.15 -12.94 -2.09
C GLY A 44 13.84 -12.30 -0.74
N PHE A 45 14.83 -11.66 -0.10
CA PHE A 45 14.64 -11.01 1.20
C PHE A 45 14.90 -9.51 1.17
N LEU A 46 14.02 -8.81 1.87
CA LEU A 46 14.14 -7.40 2.17
C LEU A 46 14.03 -7.22 3.69
N SER A 47 14.73 -6.23 4.25
CA SER A 47 14.55 -5.83 5.65
C SER A 47 14.19 -4.36 5.78
N LEU A 48 13.34 -4.05 6.76
CA LEU A 48 12.97 -2.71 7.17
C LEU A 48 13.25 -2.55 8.67
N VAL A 49 14.27 -1.77 9.02
CA VAL A 49 14.66 -1.56 10.42
C VAL A 49 14.30 -0.15 10.86
N ALA A 50 13.64 -0.02 11.99
CA ALA A 50 13.38 1.28 12.61
C ALA A 50 13.09 1.18 14.10
N GLN A 51 13.35 2.27 14.82
CA GLN A 51 12.94 2.41 16.21
C GLN A 51 11.41 2.25 16.38
N PRO A 52 10.94 1.84 17.57
CA PRO A 52 9.52 1.82 17.89
C PRO A 52 8.87 3.18 17.64
N GLY A 53 7.71 3.19 16.99
CA GLY A 53 6.95 4.42 16.75
C GLY A 53 7.39 5.26 15.54
N MET A 54 8.29 4.76 14.70
CA MET A 54 8.72 5.40 13.44
C MET A 54 7.79 5.14 12.24
N GLY A 55 6.69 4.41 12.41
CA GLY A 55 5.73 4.19 11.32
C GLY A 55 6.02 2.99 10.41
N LYS A 56 6.86 2.03 10.80
CA LYS A 56 7.16 0.78 10.05
C LYS A 56 5.90 0.10 9.51
N THR A 57 4.98 -0.27 10.42
CA THR A 57 3.73 -0.95 10.09
C THR A 57 2.88 -0.13 9.11
N THR A 58 2.76 1.18 9.35
CA THR A 58 2.02 2.09 8.46
C THR A 58 2.65 2.16 7.07
N LEU A 59 3.98 2.13 6.97
CA LEU A 59 4.71 2.12 5.70
C LEU A 59 4.48 0.81 4.94
N LEU A 60 4.52 -0.34 5.62
CA LEU A 60 4.22 -1.64 5.02
C LEU A 60 2.78 -1.69 4.47
N PHE A 61 1.81 -1.17 5.23
CA PHE A 61 0.43 -1.08 4.76
C PHE A 61 0.27 -0.18 3.53
N GLN A 62 1.02 0.92 3.45
CA GLN A 62 1.02 1.76 2.26
C GLN A 62 1.61 1.04 1.06
N LEU A 63 2.68 0.26 1.25
CA LEU A 63 3.27 -0.57 0.19
C LEU A 63 2.27 -1.61 -0.33
N LEU A 64 1.57 -2.30 0.57
CA LEU A 64 0.50 -3.24 0.21
C LEU A 64 -0.62 -2.58 -0.61
N LYS A 65 -1.05 -1.39 -0.17
CA LYS A 65 -2.12 -0.65 -0.83
C LYS A 65 -1.74 -0.26 -2.26
N ARG A 66 -0.45 0.05 -2.49
CA ARG A 66 0.11 0.40 -3.81
C ARG A 66 0.17 -0.79 -4.78
N TRP A 67 0.23 -2.03 -4.27
CA TRP A 67 0.34 -3.25 -5.09
C TRP A 67 -0.94 -4.08 -5.19
N LYS A 68 -2.05 -3.54 -4.70
CA LYS A 68 -3.36 -4.19 -4.84
C LYS A 68 -3.62 -4.52 -6.31
N GLY A 69 -3.69 -5.82 -6.63
CA GLY A 69 -3.92 -6.34 -7.99
C GLY A 69 -2.68 -6.96 -8.66
N TYR A 70 -1.46 -6.64 -8.22
CA TYR A 70 -0.21 -7.15 -8.80
C TYR A 70 0.51 -8.17 -7.92
N VAL A 71 0.23 -8.13 -6.61
CA VAL A 71 0.88 -8.96 -5.59
C VAL A 71 -0.18 -9.67 -4.75
N HIS A 72 0.04 -10.95 -4.50
CA HIS A 72 -0.65 -11.70 -3.46
C HIS A 72 0.17 -11.57 -2.17
N SER A 73 -0.35 -10.85 -1.18
CA SER A 73 0.38 -10.59 0.05
C SER A 73 -0.15 -11.44 1.21
N ALA A 74 0.77 -11.95 2.03
CA ALA A 74 0.46 -12.45 3.36
C ALA A 74 1.11 -11.55 4.42
N PHE A 75 0.42 -11.30 5.53
CA PHE A 75 0.92 -10.46 6.62
C PHE A 75 0.88 -11.18 7.97
N LEU A 76 2.06 -11.37 8.56
CA LEU A 76 2.21 -11.95 9.88
C LEU A 76 2.34 -10.84 10.94
N PHE A 77 1.28 -10.66 11.72
CA PHE A 77 1.30 -9.81 12.92
C PHE A 77 1.71 -10.58 14.19
N GLN A 78 1.32 -11.86 14.25
CA GLN A 78 1.57 -12.70 15.42
C GLN A 78 2.96 -13.33 15.32
N THR A 79 3.91 -12.74 16.04
CA THR A 79 5.31 -13.20 16.07
C THR A 79 5.65 -14.09 17.27
N GLN A 80 4.70 -14.27 18.20
CA GLN A 80 4.78 -15.31 19.23
C GLN A 80 4.17 -16.58 18.66
N CYS A 81 4.96 -17.30 17.86
CA CYS A 81 4.56 -18.53 17.21
C CYS A 81 5.74 -19.48 17.07
N ASP A 82 5.46 -20.78 16.89
CA ASP A 82 6.46 -21.75 16.46
C ASP A 82 6.54 -21.85 14.91
N SER A 83 7.46 -22.70 14.41
CA SER A 83 7.67 -22.91 12.98
C SER A 83 6.45 -23.45 12.24
N ARG A 84 5.65 -24.30 12.89
CA ARG A 84 4.44 -24.89 12.29
C ARG A 84 3.34 -23.84 12.23
N GLU A 85 3.16 -23.08 13.31
CA GLU A 85 2.19 -22.00 13.38
C GLU A 85 2.50 -20.89 12.37
N LEU A 86 3.77 -20.55 12.14
CA LEU A 86 4.18 -19.62 11.09
C LEU A 86 3.64 -20.03 9.72
N VAL A 87 3.89 -21.28 9.31
CA VAL A 87 3.44 -21.81 8.02
C VAL A 87 1.91 -21.85 7.96
N ARG A 88 1.25 -22.22 9.06
CA ARG A 88 -0.21 -22.21 9.14
C ARG A 88 -0.78 -20.81 8.93
N TYR A 89 -0.25 -19.80 9.63
CA TYR A 89 -0.69 -18.41 9.47
C TYR A 89 -0.46 -17.88 8.05
N LEU A 90 0.65 -18.26 7.43
CA LEU A 90 0.93 -17.95 6.03
C LEU A 90 -0.12 -18.56 5.10
N LEU A 91 -0.41 -19.85 5.24
CA LEU A 91 -1.42 -20.54 4.42
C LEU A 91 -2.81 -19.93 4.61
N GLU A 92 -3.22 -19.69 5.86
CA GLU A 92 -4.52 -19.09 6.17
C GLU A 92 -4.69 -17.69 5.55
N ASP A 93 -3.65 -16.85 5.59
CA ASP A 93 -3.72 -15.49 5.01
C ASP A 93 -3.70 -15.51 3.47
N LEU A 94 -3.04 -16.51 2.87
CA LEU A 94 -3.12 -16.82 1.43
C LEU A 94 -4.45 -17.49 1.01
N GLY A 95 -5.35 -17.77 1.96
CA GLY A 95 -6.65 -18.37 1.70
C GLY A 95 -6.62 -19.89 1.46
N LEU A 96 -5.57 -20.56 1.92
CA LEU A 96 -5.42 -22.01 1.84
C LEU A 96 -5.84 -22.66 3.16
N ASP A 97 -6.58 -23.77 3.05
CA ASP A 97 -6.93 -24.57 4.22
C ASP A 97 -5.71 -25.35 4.74
N SER A 98 -5.50 -25.27 6.04
CA SER A 98 -4.36 -25.87 6.74
C SER A 98 -4.79 -26.71 7.95
N GLN A 99 -6.11 -26.86 8.18
CA GLN A 99 -6.60 -27.66 9.31
C GLN A 99 -6.17 -29.13 9.16
N ASP A 100 -5.70 -29.70 10.27
CA ASP A 100 -5.25 -31.10 10.40
C ASP A 100 -4.11 -31.54 9.45
N ARG A 101 -3.47 -30.60 8.75
CA ARG A 101 -2.32 -30.90 7.88
C ARG A 101 -1.03 -30.94 8.67
N ASP A 102 -0.19 -31.95 8.40
CA ASP A 102 1.19 -31.96 8.86
C ASP A 102 2.03 -30.91 8.11
N ILE A 103 3.26 -30.67 8.60
CA ILE A 103 4.14 -29.65 8.04
C ILE A 103 4.55 -29.97 6.59
N VAL A 104 4.70 -31.24 6.24
CA VAL A 104 5.13 -31.67 4.90
C VAL A 104 4.04 -31.35 3.88
N ARG A 105 2.79 -31.68 4.21
CA ARG A 105 1.61 -31.36 3.40
C ARG A 105 1.46 -29.86 3.23
N MET A 106 1.57 -29.09 4.32
CA MET A 106 1.51 -27.63 4.29
C MET A 106 2.57 -27.00 3.37
N HIS A 107 3.80 -27.53 3.38
CA HIS A 107 4.86 -27.09 2.46
C HIS A 107 4.54 -27.42 1.00
N ALA A 108 4.01 -28.62 0.72
CA ALA A 108 3.60 -29.00 -0.63
C ALA A 108 2.47 -28.08 -1.16
N ASP A 109 1.45 -27.82 -0.34
CA ASP A 109 0.34 -26.95 -0.70
C ASP A 109 0.80 -25.50 -0.96
N LEU A 110 1.73 -25.01 -0.14
CA LEU A 110 2.35 -23.71 -0.33
C LEU A 110 3.10 -23.67 -1.68
N ASN A 111 3.93 -24.68 -1.97
CA ASN A 111 4.68 -24.76 -3.22
C ASN A 111 3.76 -24.71 -4.45
N ASP A 112 2.70 -25.53 -4.46
CA ASP A 112 1.72 -25.59 -5.54
C ASP A 112 0.96 -24.26 -5.72
N PHE A 113 0.66 -23.58 -4.63
CA PHE A 113 0.09 -22.24 -4.66
C PHE A 113 1.06 -21.21 -5.25
N LEU A 114 2.30 -21.15 -4.74
CA LEU A 114 3.30 -20.19 -5.21
C LEU A 114 3.59 -20.36 -6.71
N PHE A 115 3.64 -21.60 -7.19
CA PHE A 115 3.84 -21.90 -8.60
C PHE A 115 2.64 -21.45 -9.47
N ARG A 116 1.40 -21.66 -9.00
CA ARG A 116 0.19 -21.17 -9.69
C ARG A 116 0.16 -19.65 -9.78
N GLU A 117 0.41 -18.94 -8.68
CA GLU A 117 0.41 -17.47 -8.68
C GLU A 117 1.51 -16.93 -9.61
N THR A 118 2.70 -17.55 -9.57
CA THR A 118 3.81 -17.19 -10.47
C THR A 118 3.44 -17.39 -11.94
N LYS A 119 2.79 -18.51 -12.29
CA LYS A 119 2.27 -18.76 -13.65
C LYS A 119 1.20 -17.76 -14.08
N ALA A 120 0.42 -17.24 -13.14
CA ALA A 120 -0.54 -16.17 -13.38
C ALA A 120 0.09 -14.77 -13.46
N GLY A 121 1.43 -14.66 -13.45
CA GLY A 121 2.15 -13.39 -13.49
C GLY A 121 2.10 -12.60 -12.18
N LYS A 122 1.59 -13.20 -11.11
CA LYS A 122 1.48 -12.57 -9.79
C LYS A 122 2.72 -12.90 -8.95
N ARG A 123 3.13 -11.93 -8.13
CA ARG A 123 4.19 -12.13 -7.13
C ARG A 123 3.54 -12.46 -5.80
N VAL A 124 4.15 -13.35 -5.02
CA VAL A 124 3.74 -13.62 -3.63
C VAL A 124 4.74 -12.98 -2.68
N VAL A 125 4.23 -12.16 -1.74
CA VAL A 125 5.06 -11.43 -0.77
C VAL A 125 4.56 -11.70 0.64
N LEU A 126 5.43 -12.23 1.50
CA LEU A 126 5.21 -12.37 2.93
C LEU A 126 5.81 -11.18 3.68
N PHE A 127 4.97 -10.45 4.40
CA PHE A 127 5.37 -9.40 5.32
C PHE A 127 5.38 -9.94 6.73
N ILE A 128 6.50 -9.79 7.44
CA ILE A 128 6.61 -10.14 8.86
C ILE A 128 6.99 -8.87 9.62
N ASP A 129 6.07 -8.36 10.42
CA ASP A 129 6.31 -7.21 11.28
C ASP A 129 6.76 -7.64 12.68
N GLU A 130 7.47 -6.75 13.38
CA GLU A 130 8.07 -7.04 14.69
C GLU A 130 8.95 -8.31 14.71
N ALA A 131 9.74 -8.51 13.65
CA ALA A 131 10.58 -9.70 13.43
C ALA A 131 11.61 -9.97 14.56
N GLN A 132 11.95 -8.98 15.38
CA GLN A 132 12.79 -9.21 16.56
C GLN A 132 12.17 -10.16 17.59
N ASN A 133 10.84 -10.32 17.56
CA ASN A 133 10.11 -11.18 18.50
C ASN A 133 10.13 -12.66 18.10
N LEU A 134 10.49 -12.99 16.85
CA LEU A 134 10.58 -14.38 16.39
C LEU A 134 11.74 -15.11 17.09
N ALA A 135 11.55 -16.38 17.41
CA ALA A 135 12.64 -17.25 17.87
C ALA A 135 13.63 -17.57 16.72
N ASP A 136 14.88 -17.93 17.06
CA ASP A 136 15.91 -18.23 16.04
C ASP A 136 15.49 -19.44 15.18
N SER A 137 14.83 -20.44 15.76
CA SER A 137 14.27 -21.59 15.03
C SER A 137 13.22 -21.20 13.99
N VAL A 138 12.42 -20.17 14.29
CA VAL A 138 11.39 -19.66 13.38
C VAL A 138 12.03 -18.80 12.29
N LEU A 139 13.05 -18.00 12.60
CA LEU A 139 13.84 -17.29 11.60
C LEU A 139 14.57 -18.24 10.64
N GLU A 140 15.02 -19.40 11.12
CA GLU A 140 15.55 -20.46 10.26
C GLU A 140 14.47 -21.06 9.35
N THR A 141 13.25 -21.23 9.87
CA THR A 141 12.10 -21.65 9.04
C THR A 141 11.80 -20.60 7.96
N VAL A 142 11.79 -19.32 8.32
CA VAL A 142 11.65 -18.20 7.36
C VAL A 142 12.76 -18.24 6.31
N ARG A 143 14.01 -18.51 6.69
CA ARG A 143 15.14 -18.69 5.77
C ARG A 143 14.84 -19.80 4.76
N LEU A 144 14.34 -20.95 5.21
CA LEU A 144 13.98 -22.09 4.34
C LEU A 144 12.81 -21.76 3.40
N LEU A 145 11.82 -20.95 3.83
CA LEU A 145 10.74 -20.50 2.95
C LEU A 145 11.25 -19.69 1.75
N SER A 146 12.42 -19.04 1.84
CA SER A 146 13.01 -18.34 0.69
C SER A 146 13.62 -19.24 -0.38
N ASP A 147 13.77 -20.52 -0.07
CA ASP A 147 14.28 -21.53 -1.00
C ASP A 147 13.17 -22.00 -1.97
N PHE A 148 11.92 -21.51 -1.82
CA PHE A 148 10.89 -21.63 -2.85
C PHE A 148 11.26 -20.77 -4.07
N GLU A 149 11.93 -21.38 -5.03
CA GLU A 149 12.40 -20.75 -6.27
C GLU A 149 12.19 -21.65 -7.50
N ALA A 150 12.00 -21.01 -8.65
CA ALA A 150 12.18 -21.62 -9.96
C ALA A 150 13.60 -21.28 -10.46
N PRO A 151 14.12 -21.98 -11.48
CA PRO A 151 15.48 -21.74 -11.98
C PRO A 151 15.81 -20.29 -12.34
N ASP A 152 14.80 -19.49 -12.70
CA ASP A 152 14.95 -18.11 -13.16
C ASP A 152 14.43 -17.05 -12.17
N ARG A 153 13.74 -17.43 -11.09
CA ARG A 153 13.09 -16.47 -10.18
C ARG A 153 12.71 -17.05 -8.81
N LYS A 154 12.62 -16.17 -7.81
CA LYS A 154 12.02 -16.49 -6.51
C LYS A 154 10.49 -16.61 -6.61
N LEU A 155 9.91 -17.65 -6.00
CA LEU A 155 8.46 -17.84 -5.95
C LEU A 155 7.83 -17.11 -4.75
N LEU A 156 8.60 -16.93 -3.68
CA LEU A 156 8.21 -16.19 -2.48
C LEU A 156 9.25 -15.11 -2.17
N GLN A 157 8.77 -13.89 -1.94
CA GLN A 157 9.56 -12.78 -1.44
C GLN A 157 9.16 -12.46 -0.01
N ILE A 158 10.13 -12.08 0.84
CA ILE A 158 9.90 -11.90 2.27
C ILE A 158 10.42 -10.53 2.71
N VAL A 159 9.55 -9.75 3.34
CA VAL A 159 9.89 -8.46 3.97
C VAL A 159 9.89 -8.62 5.48
N LEU A 160 11.07 -8.49 6.09
CA LEU A 160 11.28 -8.56 7.53
C LEU A 160 11.34 -7.13 8.11
N ALA A 161 10.28 -6.70 8.77
CA ALA A 161 10.28 -5.45 9.51
C ALA A 161 10.58 -5.68 10.98
N GLY A 162 11.54 -4.93 11.53
CA GLY A 162 12.00 -5.12 12.89
C GLY A 162 12.62 -3.87 13.50
N GLN A 163 13.04 -4.02 14.76
CA GLN A 163 13.76 -3.00 15.50
C GLN A 163 15.28 -3.15 15.35
N PRO A 164 16.12 -2.17 15.71
CA PRO A 164 17.58 -2.28 15.55
C PRO A 164 18.21 -3.50 16.24
N GLN A 165 17.60 -4.02 17.30
CA GLN A 165 18.01 -5.25 17.96
C GLN A 165 17.89 -6.47 17.02
N PHE A 166 16.92 -6.47 16.10
CA PHE A 166 16.82 -7.50 15.05
C PHE A 166 18.05 -7.49 14.16
N GLU A 167 18.49 -6.31 13.73
CA GLU A 167 19.68 -6.17 12.88
C GLU A 167 20.96 -6.62 13.58
N GLN A 168 21.11 -6.28 14.87
CA GLN A 168 22.20 -6.78 15.70
C GLN A 168 22.15 -8.31 15.84
N ARG A 169 20.94 -8.88 16.00
CA ARG A 169 20.74 -10.33 16.10
C ARG A 169 21.07 -11.04 14.80
N LEU A 170 20.75 -10.47 13.64
CA LEU A 170 21.12 -10.99 12.32
C LEU A 170 22.64 -11.12 12.12
N ALA A 171 23.45 -10.34 12.85
CA ALA A 171 24.91 -10.44 12.80
C ALA A 171 25.48 -11.63 13.62
N ARG A 172 24.65 -12.36 14.36
CA ARG A 172 25.10 -13.52 15.14
C ARG A 172 25.41 -14.72 14.22
N PRO A 173 26.40 -15.57 14.58
CA PRO A 173 26.75 -16.75 13.78
C PRO A 173 25.56 -17.66 13.42
N ALA A 174 24.60 -17.81 14.33
CA ALA A 174 23.40 -18.63 14.13
C ALA A 174 22.47 -18.12 13.00
N LEU A 175 22.52 -16.82 12.66
CA LEU A 175 21.65 -16.20 11.66
C LEU A 175 22.41 -15.65 10.44
N THR A 176 23.72 -15.89 10.34
CA THR A 176 24.56 -15.42 9.22
C THR A 176 23.98 -15.82 7.86
N GLN A 177 23.45 -17.03 7.73
CA GLN A 177 22.86 -17.52 6.47
C GLN A 177 21.59 -16.77 6.07
N LEU A 178 20.78 -16.33 7.04
CA LEU A 178 19.63 -15.48 6.78
C LEU A 178 20.08 -14.07 6.43
N ALA A 179 21.05 -13.52 7.18
CA ALA A 179 21.57 -12.17 6.96
C ALA A 179 22.20 -11.97 5.57
N GLN A 180 22.86 -13.00 5.03
CA GLN A 180 23.45 -13.02 3.69
C GLN A 180 22.39 -13.05 2.58
N ARG A 181 21.19 -13.56 2.85
CA ARG A 181 20.09 -13.58 1.87
C ARG A 181 19.36 -12.24 1.76
N ILE A 182 19.52 -11.34 2.74
CA ILE A 182 18.88 -10.00 2.72
C ILE A 182 19.52 -9.14 1.63
N ALA A 183 18.84 -9.03 0.50
CA ALA A 183 19.31 -8.32 -0.68
C ALA A 183 19.10 -6.81 -0.59
N VAL A 184 18.04 -6.39 0.11
CA VAL A 184 17.72 -4.96 0.32
C VAL A 184 17.56 -4.69 1.80
N ARG A 185 18.24 -3.66 2.29
CA ARG A 185 18.14 -3.18 3.66
C ARG A 185 17.66 -1.74 3.65
N ALA A 186 16.44 -1.52 4.13
CA ALA A 186 15.88 -0.19 4.34
C ALA A 186 15.90 0.15 5.84
N ARG A 187 16.14 1.42 6.14
CA ARG A 187 16.06 1.96 7.51
C ARG A 187 15.15 3.17 7.56
N LEU A 188 14.40 3.31 8.65
CA LEU A 188 13.73 4.57 8.97
C LEU A 188 14.43 5.22 10.15
N GLU A 189 14.94 6.42 9.87
CA GLU A 189 15.58 7.26 10.87
C GLU A 189 14.58 8.22 11.51
N ALA A 190 14.98 8.80 12.63
CA ALA A 190 14.22 9.85 13.29
C ALA A 190 14.06 11.07 12.37
N LEU A 191 12.92 11.76 12.50
CA LEU A 191 12.70 12.99 11.75
C LEU A 191 13.69 14.06 12.23
N PRO A 192 14.46 14.70 11.33
CA PRO A 192 15.28 15.84 11.72
C PRO A 192 14.38 16.98 12.20
N PRO A 193 14.88 17.91 13.04
CA PRO A 193 14.06 18.97 13.64
C PRO A 193 13.22 19.77 12.62
N ALA A 194 13.77 20.05 11.45
CA ALA A 194 13.07 20.74 10.37
C ALA A 194 11.87 19.94 9.81
N GLU A 195 11.94 18.61 9.81
CA GLU A 195 10.84 17.74 9.38
C GLU A 195 9.80 17.49 10.48
N VAL A 196 10.15 17.67 11.77
CA VAL A 196 9.18 17.57 12.88
C VAL A 196 8.05 18.58 12.71
N VAL A 197 8.39 19.84 12.38
CA VAL A 197 7.40 20.89 12.14
C VAL A 197 6.51 20.53 10.94
N ARG A 198 7.11 20.05 9.85
CA ARG A 198 6.37 19.62 8.64
C ARG A 198 5.45 18.44 8.93
N TYR A 199 5.90 17.49 9.74
CA TYR A 199 5.10 16.36 10.22
C TYR A 199 3.90 16.82 11.03
N MET A 200 4.10 17.73 12.00
CA MET A 200 3.00 18.29 12.80
C MET A 200 1.97 19.00 11.91
N ASN A 201 2.44 19.86 11.00
CA ASN A 201 1.58 20.59 10.07
C ASN A 201 0.82 19.65 9.14
N HIS A 202 1.47 18.62 8.61
CA HIS A 202 0.82 17.60 7.80
C HIS A 202 -0.34 16.94 8.57
N ARG A 203 -0.12 16.52 9.82
CA ARG A 203 -1.19 15.88 10.61
C ARG A 203 -2.34 16.83 10.93
N LEU A 204 -2.05 18.11 11.21
CA LEU A 204 -3.08 19.14 11.39
C LEU A 204 -3.89 19.37 10.10
N GLN A 205 -3.23 19.41 8.95
CA GLN A 205 -3.89 19.55 7.64
C GLN A 205 -4.80 18.36 7.32
N VAL A 206 -4.35 17.13 7.59
CA VAL A 206 -5.17 15.91 7.42
C VAL A 206 -6.40 15.98 8.34
N ALA A 207 -6.24 16.48 9.57
CA ALA A 207 -7.33 16.75 10.50
C ALA A 207 -8.19 17.98 10.16
N ARG A 208 -8.01 18.56 8.97
CA ARG A 208 -8.74 19.70 8.41
C ARG A 208 -8.63 20.99 9.23
N TYR A 209 -7.49 21.19 9.89
CA TYR A 209 -7.20 22.46 10.54
C TYR A 209 -6.92 23.57 9.51
N GLN A 210 -7.61 24.71 9.65
CA GLN A 210 -7.48 25.88 8.75
C GLN A 210 -7.20 27.19 9.51
N GLY A 211 -6.93 27.11 10.81
CA GLY A 211 -6.69 28.27 11.66
C GLY A 211 -5.23 28.77 11.65
N PRO A 212 -4.91 29.78 12.49
CA PRO A 212 -3.53 30.25 12.68
C PRO A 212 -2.65 29.16 13.30
N GLU A 213 -1.33 29.33 13.30
CA GLU A 213 -0.39 28.34 13.86
C GLU A 213 -0.72 28.01 15.33
N LEU A 214 -1.05 26.73 15.59
CA LEU A 214 -1.40 26.26 16.94
C LEU A 214 -0.19 26.18 17.88
N PHE A 215 1.02 25.98 17.35
CA PHE A 215 2.23 25.84 18.12
C PHE A 215 3.15 27.01 17.81
N THR A 216 3.70 27.67 18.83
CA THR A 216 4.74 28.67 18.59
C THR A 216 6.02 28.01 18.06
N PRO A 217 6.92 28.75 17.39
CA PRO A 217 8.22 28.21 16.96
C PRO A 217 9.02 27.57 18.11
N GLU A 218 8.97 28.16 19.31
CA GLU A 218 9.66 27.65 20.50
C GLU A 218 9.01 26.36 21.03
N ALA A 219 7.67 26.25 20.92
CA ALA A 219 6.94 25.03 21.27
C ALA A 219 7.29 23.89 20.30
N ALA A 220 7.33 24.18 19.00
CA ALA A 220 7.69 23.22 17.97
C ALA A 220 9.15 22.74 18.13
N ALA A 221 10.09 23.65 18.44
CA ALA A 221 11.46 23.30 18.78
C ALA A 221 11.54 22.41 20.02
N ALA A 222 10.81 22.75 21.09
CA ALA A 222 10.77 21.93 22.31
C ALA A 222 10.19 20.53 22.05
N ILE A 223 9.20 20.40 21.15
CA ILE A 223 8.66 19.10 20.72
C ILE A 223 9.72 18.31 19.95
N ALA A 224 10.42 18.93 19.00
CA ALA A 224 11.49 18.28 18.25
C ALA A 224 12.59 17.74 19.17
N ASP A 225 13.05 18.57 20.11
CA ASP A 225 14.09 18.20 21.07
C ASP A 225 13.62 17.08 22.01
N ARG A 226 12.41 17.16 22.58
CA ARG A 226 11.93 16.14 23.53
C ARG A 226 11.53 14.83 22.87
N SER A 227 11.00 14.89 21.65
CA SER A 227 10.61 13.69 20.90
C SER A 227 11.79 12.98 20.25
N GLN A 228 12.94 13.66 20.12
CA GLN A 228 14.09 13.17 19.36
C GLN A 228 13.69 12.77 17.92
N GLY A 229 12.70 13.46 17.34
CA GLY A 229 12.20 13.16 16.00
C GLY A 229 11.35 11.89 15.87
N ILE A 230 10.99 11.21 16.97
CA ILE A 230 10.20 9.97 16.93
C ILE A 230 8.70 10.32 16.77
N PRO A 231 8.03 9.93 15.66
CA PRO A 231 6.62 10.28 15.39
C PRO A 231 5.66 9.96 16.52
N ARG A 232 5.78 8.78 17.16
CA ARG A 232 4.94 8.40 18.31
C ARG A 232 5.10 9.39 19.48
N LEU A 233 6.32 9.80 19.79
CA LEU A 233 6.58 10.77 20.86
C LEU A 233 6.11 12.17 20.49
N ILE A 234 6.29 12.59 19.23
CA ILE A 234 5.72 13.84 18.71
C ILE A 234 4.20 13.85 18.93
N ASN A 235 3.51 12.78 18.57
CA ASN A 235 2.06 12.69 18.73
C ASN A 235 1.63 12.80 20.19
N HIS A 236 2.29 12.05 21.08
CA HIS A 236 1.98 12.09 22.52
C HIS A 236 2.17 13.50 23.08
N LEU A 237 3.29 14.15 22.80
CA LEU A 237 3.57 15.51 23.25
C LEU A 237 2.54 16.50 22.69
N CYS A 238 2.22 16.43 21.39
CA CYS A 238 1.25 17.33 20.77
C CYS A 238 -0.16 17.12 21.33
N PHE A 239 -0.59 15.88 21.51
CA PHE A 239 -1.91 15.55 22.07
C PHE A 239 -2.05 16.09 23.49
N ASN A 240 -1.04 15.86 24.34
CA ASN A 240 -1.06 16.34 25.72
C ASN A 240 -0.99 17.87 25.78
N ALA A 241 -0.13 18.50 24.98
CA ALA A 241 -0.02 19.95 24.93
C ALA A 241 -1.31 20.63 24.45
N LEU A 242 -1.99 20.08 23.42
CA LEU A 242 -3.30 20.57 23.00
C LEU A 242 -4.35 20.40 24.10
N SER A 243 -4.36 19.26 24.78
CA SER A 243 -5.29 19.00 25.88
C SER A 243 -5.10 19.97 27.04
N LEU A 244 -3.85 20.19 27.46
CA LEU A 244 -3.50 21.15 28.51
C LEU A 244 -3.82 22.60 28.09
N GLY A 245 -3.43 23.00 26.89
CA GLY A 245 -3.75 24.33 26.35
C GLY A 245 -5.26 24.58 26.31
N CYS A 246 -6.07 23.56 25.98
CA CYS A 246 -7.53 23.66 26.02
C CYS A 246 -8.05 23.85 27.45
N ALA A 247 -7.50 23.12 28.43
CA ALA A 247 -7.87 23.27 29.84
C ALA A 247 -7.52 24.68 30.36
N MET A 248 -6.38 25.23 29.93
CA MET A 248 -5.94 26.60 30.23
C MET A 248 -6.60 27.67 29.36
N ARG A 249 -7.52 27.31 28.45
CA ARG A 249 -8.16 28.21 27.48
C ARG A 249 -7.15 28.98 26.58
N SER A 250 -5.96 28.44 26.36
CA SER A 250 -4.95 29.04 25.49
C SER A 250 -5.19 28.67 24.03
N ARG A 251 -5.28 29.67 23.14
CA ARG A 251 -5.43 29.45 21.69
C ARG A 251 -4.14 29.01 21.00
N GLN A 252 -2.99 29.25 21.62
CA GLN A 252 -1.67 28.90 21.08
C GLN A 252 -0.87 28.12 22.12
N ILE A 253 -0.22 27.06 21.68
CA ILE A 253 0.62 26.18 22.48
C ILE A 253 2.02 26.78 22.52
N THR A 254 2.44 27.21 23.71
CA THR A 254 3.77 27.76 23.97
C THR A 254 4.73 26.69 24.47
N ARG A 255 6.02 27.04 24.56
CA ARG A 255 7.07 26.18 25.11
C ARG A 255 6.76 25.73 26.54
N GLU A 256 6.16 26.58 27.35
CA GLU A 256 5.80 26.31 28.74
C GLU A 256 4.74 25.22 28.82
N ILE A 257 3.70 25.30 27.98
CA ILE A 257 2.64 24.28 27.88
C ILE A 257 3.24 22.94 27.45
N VAL A 258 4.14 22.93 26.46
CA VAL A 258 4.85 21.70 26.04
C VAL A 258 5.69 21.13 27.19
N ARG A 259 6.40 21.98 27.94
CA ARG A 259 7.24 21.56 29.07
C ARG A 259 6.40 20.91 30.17
N GLU A 260 5.26 21.50 30.49
CA GLU A 260 4.31 20.99 31.48
C GLU A 260 3.71 19.66 31.02
N ALA A 261 3.19 19.61 29.79
CA ALA A 261 2.65 18.38 29.18
C ALA A 261 3.69 17.24 29.10
N ALA A 262 4.97 17.56 28.98
CA ALA A 262 6.06 16.59 29.00
C ALA A 262 6.46 16.14 30.42
N GLY A 263 6.23 16.98 31.44
CA GLY A 263 6.47 16.64 32.85
C GLY A 263 5.53 15.52 33.31
N ASP A 264 4.26 15.59 32.93
CA ASP A 264 3.25 14.58 33.27
C ASP A 264 3.58 13.21 32.65
N LEU A 265 4.08 13.21 31.41
CA LEU A 265 4.56 11.99 30.73
C LEU A 265 5.73 11.32 31.47
N ALA A 266 6.64 12.11 32.04
CA ALA A 266 7.78 11.58 32.80
C ALA A 266 7.33 10.95 34.12
N MET A 267 6.28 11.48 34.75
CA MET A 267 5.70 10.94 35.98
C MET A 267 4.98 9.62 35.74
N ASP A 268 4.30 9.43 34.61
CA ASP A 268 3.66 8.16 34.25
C ASP A 268 4.67 7.05 33.88
N THR A 269 5.83 7.40 33.32
CA THR A 269 6.92 6.44 33.08
C THR A 269 7.78 6.15 34.31
N SER A 270 7.67 6.98 35.35
CA SER A 270 8.32 6.76 36.64
C SER A 270 7.35 5.98 37.52
N GLY A 271 7.36 4.64 37.45
CA GLY A 271 6.59 3.80 38.36
C GLY A 271 6.75 4.26 39.83
N PRO A 272 5.74 4.01 40.69
CA PRO A 272 5.66 4.58 42.03
C PRO A 272 6.98 4.38 42.77
N ARG A 273 7.65 5.48 43.10
CA ARG A 273 8.86 5.46 43.93
C ARG A 273 8.50 4.78 45.26
N PRO A 274 9.32 3.85 45.77
CA PRO A 274 9.07 3.26 47.07
C PRO A 274 9.23 4.36 48.10
N HIS A 275 8.10 4.88 48.61
CA HIS A 275 8.09 5.65 49.83
C HIS A 275 8.54 4.72 50.95
N ALA A 276 9.79 4.91 51.38
CA ALA A 276 10.26 4.46 52.67
C ALA A 276 9.45 5.21 53.75
N GLY A 277 8.61 4.48 54.46
CA GLY A 277 7.79 5.00 55.56
C GLY A 277 6.96 3.87 56.14
N GLY A 278 7.45 3.26 57.20
CA GLY A 278 6.88 2.06 57.80
C GLY A 278 5.48 2.28 58.39
N SER A 279 4.61 1.31 58.15
CA SER A 279 3.61 0.89 59.13
C SER A 279 3.17 -0.54 58.79
N GLN A 280 3.41 -1.46 59.71
CA GLN A 280 2.99 -2.85 59.61
C GLN A 280 1.48 -2.98 59.84
N ALA A 281 0.79 -3.67 58.94
CA ALA A 281 -0.52 -4.27 59.19
C ALA A 281 -0.68 -5.56 58.33
N PRO A 282 -1.50 -6.54 58.77
CA PRO A 282 -1.18 -7.96 58.64
C PRO A 282 -1.61 -8.63 57.33
N LYS A 283 -0.88 -9.70 56.97
CA LYS A 283 -1.13 -10.59 55.81
C LYS A 283 -2.48 -11.31 55.89
N PRO A 284 -3.32 -11.27 54.85
CA PRO A 284 -4.38 -12.25 54.65
C PRO A 284 -3.81 -13.54 54.03
N GLN A 285 -4.21 -14.68 54.58
CA GLN A 285 -3.92 -16.02 54.07
C GLN A 285 -4.64 -16.26 52.73
N ILE A 286 -3.90 -16.73 51.72
CA ILE A 286 -4.47 -17.14 50.43
C ILE A 286 -4.88 -18.62 50.54
N GLN A 287 -6.19 -18.87 50.54
CA GLN A 287 -6.75 -20.19 50.26
C GLN A 287 -6.68 -20.47 48.76
N HIS A 288 -6.06 -21.60 48.38
CA HIS A 288 -6.10 -22.14 47.03
C HIS A 288 -7.53 -22.53 46.65
N ARG A 289 -8.15 -21.78 45.73
CA ARG A 289 -9.33 -22.23 44.98
C ARG A 289 -8.97 -22.29 43.50
N ALA A 290 -8.96 -23.52 42.96
CA ALA A 290 -8.79 -23.78 41.54
C ALA A 290 -9.87 -23.04 40.74
N THR A 291 -9.45 -22.14 39.86
CA THR A 291 -10.30 -21.53 38.84
C THR A 291 -9.80 -21.99 37.47
N GLN A 292 -10.74 -22.50 36.67
CA GLN A 292 -10.51 -22.99 35.32
C GLN A 292 -9.97 -21.88 34.41
N PRO A 293 -9.15 -22.21 33.39
CA PRO A 293 -8.64 -21.21 32.47
C PRO A 293 -9.79 -20.68 31.59
N VAL A 294 -10.10 -19.40 31.76
CA VAL A 294 -10.94 -18.65 30.83
C VAL A 294 -10.16 -18.47 29.53
N VAL A 295 -10.60 -19.15 28.48
CA VAL A 295 -10.11 -18.99 27.11
C VAL A 295 -10.47 -17.57 26.63
N PRO A 296 -9.51 -16.70 26.28
CA PRO A 296 -9.84 -15.43 25.66
C PRO A 296 -10.36 -15.68 24.24
N SER A 297 -11.57 -15.18 23.98
CA SER A 297 -12.25 -15.26 22.69
C SER A 297 -11.39 -14.69 21.56
N ARG A 298 -11.20 -15.51 20.53
CA ARG A 298 -10.63 -15.18 19.22
C ARG A 298 -11.41 -14.01 18.58
N THR A 299 -10.81 -12.84 18.52
CA THR A 299 -11.18 -11.82 17.54
C THR A 299 -9.96 -11.49 16.70
N SER A 300 -9.92 -12.09 15.51
CA SER A 300 -8.92 -11.81 14.49
C SER A 300 -9.07 -10.36 13.99
N PHE A 301 -8.07 -9.53 14.26
CA PHE A 301 -7.97 -8.16 13.76
C PHE A 301 -7.93 -8.11 12.22
N SER A 302 -7.49 -9.19 11.55
CA SER A 302 -7.53 -9.30 10.09
C SER A 302 -8.97 -9.43 9.55
N SER A 303 -9.88 -10.04 10.30
CA SER A 303 -11.32 -10.06 9.99
C SER A 303 -11.95 -8.66 10.13
N TRP A 304 -11.57 -7.92 11.17
CA TRP A 304 -11.98 -6.53 11.40
C TRP A 304 -11.45 -5.57 10.31
N MET A 305 -10.25 -5.82 9.79
CA MET A 305 -9.70 -5.04 8.66
C MET A 305 -10.33 -5.41 7.32
N LYS A 306 -10.61 -6.71 7.06
CA LYS A 306 -11.36 -7.14 5.87
C LYS A 306 -12.74 -6.47 5.81
N THR A 307 -13.41 -6.29 6.95
CA THR A 307 -14.70 -5.59 7.01
C THR A 307 -14.59 -4.07 6.80
N LYS A 308 -13.55 -3.40 7.30
CA LYS A 308 -13.34 -1.96 7.09
C LYS A 308 -12.81 -1.58 5.71
N LEU A 309 -12.06 -2.46 5.03
CA LEU A 309 -11.60 -2.23 3.65
C LEU A 309 -12.70 -2.47 2.60
N PHE A 310 -13.82 -3.11 2.98
CA PHE A 310 -14.94 -3.41 2.08
C PHE A 310 -16.21 -2.58 2.29
N HIS A 311 -16.28 -1.70 3.29
CA HIS A 311 -17.46 -0.85 3.51
C HIS A 311 -17.25 0.58 3.00
N GLY A 312 -17.04 0.69 1.69
CA GLY A 312 -17.52 1.85 0.93
C GLY A 312 -19.00 1.62 0.63
N ARG A 313 -19.88 2.42 1.23
CA ARG A 313 -21.32 2.47 0.95
C ARG A 313 -21.56 2.87 -0.53
N VAL A 314 -21.40 1.93 -1.46
CA VAL A 314 -21.83 2.06 -2.87
C VAL A 314 -22.32 0.72 -3.44
N PHE A 315 -22.01 -0.44 -2.85
CA PHE A 315 -22.30 -1.72 -3.50
C PHE A 315 -23.69 -2.33 -3.21
N GLN A 316 -24.38 -1.94 -2.13
CA GLN A 316 -25.74 -2.46 -1.85
C GLN A 316 -26.84 -1.79 -2.69
N THR A 317 -26.63 -0.55 -3.16
CA THR A 317 -27.60 0.15 -4.02
C THR A 317 -27.53 -0.32 -5.47
N SER A 318 -26.36 -0.74 -5.94
CA SER A 318 -26.17 -1.20 -7.32
C SER A 318 -26.79 -2.59 -7.58
N LEU A 319 -26.72 -3.51 -6.61
CA LEU A 319 -27.32 -4.84 -6.78
C LEU A 319 -28.85 -4.77 -6.79
N LEU A 320 -29.45 -3.90 -5.95
CA LEU A 320 -30.89 -3.67 -5.92
C LEU A 320 -31.38 -2.97 -7.20
N ALA A 321 -30.62 -2.02 -7.73
CA ALA A 321 -30.96 -1.33 -8.98
C ALA A 321 -30.91 -2.27 -10.19
N VAL A 322 -29.91 -3.15 -10.28
CA VAL A 322 -29.83 -4.17 -11.35
C VAL A 322 -30.96 -5.20 -11.23
N LEU A 323 -31.33 -5.58 -10.00
CA LEU A 323 -32.44 -6.50 -9.76
C LEU A 323 -33.81 -5.87 -10.10
N LEU A 324 -34.02 -4.59 -9.74
CA LEU A 324 -35.22 -3.84 -10.10
C LEU A 324 -35.31 -3.58 -11.62
N LEU A 325 -34.19 -3.30 -12.28
CA LEU A 325 -34.13 -3.14 -13.74
C LEU A 325 -34.43 -4.46 -14.46
N GLY A 326 -33.93 -5.58 -13.96
CA GLY A 326 -34.25 -6.91 -14.46
C GLY A 326 -35.73 -7.27 -14.31
N VAL A 327 -36.34 -6.92 -13.17
CA VAL A 327 -37.77 -7.11 -12.92
C VAL A 327 -38.63 -6.21 -13.81
N ALA A 328 -38.22 -4.95 -14.06
CA ALA A 328 -38.93 -4.05 -14.97
C ALA A 328 -38.87 -4.52 -16.43
N ILE A 329 -37.74 -5.06 -16.90
CA ILE A 329 -37.60 -5.65 -18.24
C ILE A 329 -38.42 -6.95 -18.36
N TYR A 330 -38.42 -7.78 -17.31
CA TYR A 330 -39.22 -9.01 -17.28
C TYR A 330 -40.73 -8.74 -17.27
N LEU A 331 -41.18 -7.71 -16.56
CA LEU A 331 -42.59 -7.28 -16.56
C LEU A 331 -42.98 -6.59 -17.87
N GLY A 332 -42.10 -5.76 -18.43
CA GLY A 332 -42.33 -5.09 -19.71
C GLY A 332 -42.41 -6.06 -20.90
N THR A 333 -41.62 -7.13 -20.90
CA THR A 333 -41.68 -8.17 -21.94
C THR A 333 -42.89 -9.09 -21.81
N ARG A 334 -43.54 -9.14 -20.63
CA ARG A 334 -44.71 -9.99 -20.37
C ARG A 334 -46.05 -9.24 -20.44
N ALA A 335 -46.03 -7.90 -20.40
CA ALA A 335 -47.19 -7.04 -20.61
C ALA A 335 -47.47 -6.68 -22.09
N GLY A 336 -46.59 -7.07 -23.02
CA GLY A 336 -46.71 -6.82 -24.45
C GLY A 336 -47.33 -7.98 -25.24
N ALA A 337 -48.48 -8.51 -24.80
CA ALA A 337 -49.28 -9.46 -25.58
C ALA A 337 -50.73 -9.00 -25.57
N GLY A 338 -51.10 -8.16 -26.55
CA GLY A 338 -52.44 -7.63 -26.66
C GLY A 338 -52.64 -6.78 -27.91
N THR A 339 -53.06 -7.45 -28.98
CA THR A 339 -54.00 -6.96 -30.01
C THR A 339 -53.69 -5.65 -30.73
N PHE A 340 -53.27 -5.71 -32.00
CA PHE A 340 -53.88 -4.88 -33.05
C PHE A 340 -53.88 -5.61 -34.38
N GLN A 341 -55.04 -5.63 -35.01
CA GLN A 341 -55.44 -6.44 -36.15
C GLN A 341 -55.76 -5.52 -37.33
N ARG A 342 -55.01 -5.72 -38.42
CA ARG A 342 -55.39 -5.75 -39.86
C ARG A 342 -56.35 -4.69 -40.45
N GLU A 343 -55.86 -3.98 -41.48
CA GLU A 343 -56.56 -3.72 -42.76
C GLU A 343 -55.52 -3.37 -43.85
N ASN A 344 -55.39 -4.19 -44.91
CA ASN A 344 -55.83 -3.95 -46.32
C ASN A 344 -54.99 -2.89 -47.07
N ALA A 345 -54.54 -3.03 -48.32
CA ALA A 345 -54.64 -4.05 -49.36
C ALA A 345 -53.63 -3.73 -50.49
N ASN A 346 -53.38 -4.73 -51.34
CA ASN A 346 -52.94 -4.66 -52.76
C ASN A 346 -51.46 -4.44 -53.13
N ASN A 347 -50.91 -5.57 -53.61
CA ASN A 347 -49.82 -5.79 -54.59
C ASN A 347 -50.12 -5.11 -55.96
N PRO A 348 -49.31 -5.21 -57.04
CA PRO A 348 -48.04 -5.95 -57.23
C PRO A 348 -46.94 -5.23 -58.06
N LEU A 349 -45.72 -5.78 -58.11
CA LEU A 349 -45.04 -6.20 -59.36
C LEU A 349 -43.59 -6.69 -59.15
N SER A 350 -43.35 -7.85 -59.77
CA SER A 350 -42.08 -8.29 -60.40
C SER A 350 -40.96 -8.88 -59.54
N GLN A 351 -40.99 -10.20 -59.51
CA GLN A 351 -39.87 -11.13 -59.33
C GLN A 351 -38.87 -11.09 -60.49
N VAL A 352 -37.76 -11.80 -60.26
CA VAL A 352 -36.86 -12.56 -61.17
C VAL A 352 -35.43 -12.02 -60.98
N ALA A 353 -34.34 -12.80 -60.83
CA ALA A 353 -34.00 -14.19 -60.51
C ALA A 353 -32.43 -14.19 -60.46
N LYS A 354 -31.77 -15.02 -59.62
CA LYS A 354 -30.84 -16.12 -59.99
C LYS A 354 -29.66 -15.72 -60.90
N GLU A 355 -28.40 -16.13 -60.73
CA GLU A 355 -27.79 -17.34 -60.19
C GLU A 355 -26.26 -17.11 -60.16
N SER A 356 -25.53 -17.78 -59.26
CA SER A 356 -24.06 -17.95 -59.29
C SER A 356 -23.64 -18.89 -60.46
N PRO A 357 -22.35 -19.04 -60.89
CA PRO A 357 -21.31 -19.72 -60.09
C PRO A 357 -19.81 -19.42 -60.39
N SER A 358 -18.93 -19.85 -59.47
CA SER A 358 -17.62 -20.55 -59.61
C SER A 358 -16.70 -20.32 -60.83
N ASN A 359 -15.39 -20.03 -60.64
CA ASN A 359 -14.26 -21.00 -60.70
C ASN A 359 -12.83 -20.34 -60.75
N LYS A 360 -11.91 -20.88 -59.93
CA LYS A 360 -10.46 -21.18 -60.09
C LYS A 360 -9.47 -20.30 -60.92
N ARG A 361 -8.41 -19.80 -60.22
CA ARG A 361 -6.91 -19.93 -60.35
C ARG A 361 -6.20 -19.84 -61.73
N PRO A 362 -4.84 -19.74 -61.82
CA PRO A 362 -3.82 -18.90 -61.14
C PRO A 362 -2.70 -18.40 -62.14
N LEU A 363 -1.59 -17.84 -61.62
CA LEU A 363 -0.18 -17.83 -62.12
C LEU A 363 0.53 -16.47 -62.34
N GLU A 364 1.74 -16.42 -61.76
CA GLU A 364 3.02 -15.85 -62.24
C GLU A 364 3.37 -14.35 -62.12
N SER A 365 4.39 -14.10 -61.28
CA SER A 365 5.36 -12.99 -61.33
C SER A 365 6.44 -13.29 -62.40
N PRO A 366 7.24 -12.32 -62.94
CA PRO A 366 8.36 -11.72 -62.18
C PRO A 366 8.91 -10.31 -62.61
N VAL A 367 9.73 -9.71 -61.72
CA VAL A 367 10.98 -8.92 -61.95
C VAL A 367 10.94 -7.45 -62.47
N THR A 368 11.19 -6.55 -61.51
CA THR A 368 12.26 -5.50 -61.38
C THR A 368 12.33 -4.23 -62.26
N THR A 369 12.55 -3.13 -61.51
CA THR A 369 13.28 -1.87 -61.80
C THR A 369 12.53 -0.69 -62.43
N THR A 370 12.26 0.37 -61.64
CA THR A 370 12.85 1.74 -61.73
C THR A 370 12.09 2.73 -60.82
N ALA A 371 12.82 3.51 -60.02
CA ALA A 371 12.37 4.78 -59.40
C ALA A 371 12.62 5.95 -60.39
N PRO A 372 12.21 7.22 -60.18
CA PRO A 372 11.65 7.85 -58.97
C PRO A 372 10.44 8.81 -59.21
N ASP A 373 10.02 9.46 -58.12
CA ASP A 373 9.26 10.72 -58.00
C ASP A 373 7.74 10.74 -58.25
N GLY A 374 7.01 11.03 -57.16
CA GLY A 374 5.63 11.52 -57.19
C GLY A 374 4.76 11.03 -56.01
N LEU A 375 4.81 11.74 -54.86
CA LEU A 375 3.67 11.76 -53.93
C LEU A 375 2.57 12.65 -54.54
N PRO A 376 1.26 12.36 -54.34
CA PRO A 376 0.63 12.55 -53.03
C PRO A 376 -0.56 11.57 -52.77
N PRO A 377 -1.42 11.87 -51.80
CA PRO A 377 -1.36 11.52 -50.38
C PRO A 377 -2.08 10.18 -50.10
N SER A 378 -1.55 9.36 -49.18
CA SER A 378 -2.29 8.24 -48.61
C SER A 378 -2.79 8.62 -47.22
N ASP A 379 -4.10 8.45 -47.06
CA ASP A 379 -4.91 8.73 -45.89
C ASP A 379 -4.31 8.24 -44.56
N PRO A 380 -4.59 8.95 -43.44
CA PRO A 380 -4.08 8.57 -42.13
C PRO A 380 -4.63 7.21 -41.71
N LEU A 381 -3.71 6.29 -41.38
CA LEU A 381 -4.04 5.07 -40.63
C LEU A 381 -4.67 5.44 -39.28
N PRO A 382 -5.57 4.59 -38.74
CA PRO A 382 -6.45 4.97 -37.65
C PRO A 382 -5.69 5.35 -36.39
N ILE A 383 -6.00 6.55 -35.89
CA ILE A 383 -5.76 6.94 -34.51
C ILE A 383 -6.66 6.08 -33.60
N ASP A 384 -6.13 5.73 -32.43
CA ASP A 384 -6.76 5.06 -31.29
C ASP A 384 -6.70 3.52 -31.23
N ALA A 385 -5.51 3.02 -30.90
CA ALA A 385 -5.44 2.04 -29.81
C ALA A 385 -5.17 2.82 -28.50
N PRO A 386 -6.02 2.69 -27.46
CA PRO A 386 -5.73 3.32 -26.18
C PRO A 386 -4.39 2.79 -25.65
N PRO A 387 -3.51 3.65 -25.09
CA PRO A 387 -2.30 3.15 -24.46
C PRO A 387 -2.67 2.14 -23.38
N ASP A 388 -1.96 1.01 -23.31
CA ASP A 388 -2.08 0.03 -22.24
C ASP A 388 -2.14 0.76 -20.88
N ALA A 389 -3.32 0.73 -20.25
CA ALA A 389 -3.60 1.46 -19.02
C ALA A 389 -2.79 0.94 -17.80
N SER A 390 -1.95 -0.08 -17.99
CA SER A 390 -1.09 -0.70 -16.97
C SER A 390 0.25 0.01 -16.74
N ASN A 391 0.67 0.93 -17.63
CA ASN A 391 1.98 1.60 -17.54
C ASN A 391 1.94 3.11 -17.25
N ILE A 392 0.81 3.63 -16.74
CA ILE A 392 0.61 5.07 -16.51
C ILE A 392 0.56 5.37 -15.01
N PHE A 393 1.46 6.23 -14.53
CA PHE A 393 1.53 6.68 -13.14
C PHE A 393 1.02 8.13 -13.01
N THR A 394 0.08 8.41 -12.10
CA THR A 394 -0.39 9.79 -11.86
C THR A 394 0.30 10.37 -10.62
N TYR A 395 0.90 11.55 -10.76
CA TYR A 395 1.69 12.24 -9.75
C TYR A 395 1.15 13.65 -9.47
N VAL A 396 1.14 14.08 -8.21
CA VAL A 396 0.77 15.46 -7.82
C VAL A 396 2.04 16.26 -7.58
N VAL A 397 2.29 17.25 -8.44
CA VAL A 397 3.47 18.12 -8.43
C VAL A 397 3.63 18.84 -7.09
N GLN A 398 4.82 18.80 -6.50
CA GLN A 398 5.19 19.54 -5.30
C GLN A 398 5.94 20.84 -5.67
N PRO A 399 6.02 21.84 -4.76
CA PRO A 399 6.66 23.14 -5.01
C PRO A 399 8.11 23.10 -5.50
N THR A 400 8.84 22.02 -5.25
CA THR A 400 10.25 21.87 -5.60
C THR A 400 10.49 20.94 -6.79
N ASP A 401 9.43 20.40 -7.38
CA ASP A 401 9.56 19.39 -8.42
C ASP A 401 9.87 20.02 -9.77
N THR A 402 10.77 19.38 -10.50
CA THR A 402 11.01 19.65 -11.92
C THR A 402 10.69 18.39 -12.70
N LEU A 403 10.20 18.55 -13.94
CA LEU A 403 9.87 17.39 -14.78
C LEU A 403 11.08 16.47 -14.96
N ARG A 404 12.28 17.05 -15.11
CA ARG A 404 13.53 16.31 -15.22
C ARG A 404 13.82 15.47 -13.98
N ALA A 405 13.71 16.04 -12.78
CA ALA A 405 13.92 15.31 -11.53
C ALA A 405 12.88 14.19 -11.36
N LEU A 406 11.62 14.45 -11.70
CA LEU A 406 10.55 13.46 -11.66
C LEU A 406 10.81 12.31 -12.65
N CYS A 407 11.23 12.60 -13.88
CA CYS A 407 11.53 11.59 -14.89
C CYS A 407 12.74 10.73 -14.48
N LEU A 408 13.82 11.33 -14.00
CA LEU A 408 14.98 10.58 -13.53
C LEU A 408 14.64 9.72 -12.31
N SER A 409 13.80 10.21 -11.40
CA SER A 409 13.43 9.48 -10.19
C SER A 409 12.39 8.37 -10.42
N LEU A 410 11.45 8.56 -11.35
CA LEU A 410 10.27 7.69 -11.50
C LEU A 410 10.30 6.85 -12.79
N VAL A 411 10.88 7.39 -13.85
CA VAL A 411 10.98 6.73 -15.17
C VAL A 411 12.40 6.16 -15.39
N GLY A 412 13.40 6.68 -14.67
CA GLY A 412 14.80 6.26 -14.74
C GLY A 412 15.58 6.88 -15.91
N ARG A 413 14.93 7.66 -16.77
CA ARG A 413 15.55 8.36 -17.93
C ARG A 413 14.80 9.65 -18.24
N TYR A 414 15.47 10.56 -18.95
CA TYR A 414 14.92 11.84 -19.41
C TYR A 414 15.44 12.13 -20.83
N ASP A 415 14.66 11.73 -21.83
CA ASP A 415 14.94 11.88 -23.26
C ASP A 415 13.66 12.32 -24.02
N GLU A 416 13.80 12.67 -25.30
CA GLU A 416 12.65 13.16 -26.10
C GLU A 416 11.54 12.11 -26.24
N SER A 417 11.87 10.81 -26.24
CA SER A 417 10.85 9.76 -26.31
C SER A 417 9.92 9.76 -25.10
N VAL A 418 10.50 9.93 -23.90
CA VAL A 418 9.72 10.06 -22.65
C VAL A 418 8.94 11.36 -22.62
N LEU A 419 9.51 12.46 -23.13
CA LEU A 419 8.82 13.74 -23.19
C LEU A 419 7.60 13.70 -24.11
N GLU A 420 7.70 13.08 -25.30
CA GLU A 420 6.57 12.89 -26.20
C GLU A 420 5.48 12.02 -25.60
N GLU A 421 5.86 10.95 -24.90
CA GLU A 421 4.91 10.08 -24.21
C GLU A 421 4.19 10.82 -23.08
N ILE A 422 4.91 11.65 -22.31
CA ILE A 422 4.31 12.52 -21.29
C ILE A 422 3.35 13.54 -21.92
N ARG A 423 3.69 14.13 -23.08
CA ARG A 423 2.76 15.02 -23.81
C ARG A 423 1.48 14.28 -24.20
N ARG A 424 1.60 13.05 -24.71
CA ARG A 424 0.44 12.22 -25.08
C ARG A 424 -0.43 11.88 -23.88
N LEU A 425 0.18 11.57 -22.74
CA LEU A 425 -0.53 11.23 -21.51
C LEU A 425 -1.19 12.43 -20.82
N ASN A 426 -0.73 13.65 -21.12
CA ASN A 426 -1.23 14.89 -20.53
C ASN A 426 -1.59 15.95 -21.58
N PRO A 427 -2.66 15.74 -22.36
CA PRO A 427 -3.07 16.68 -23.40
C PRO A 427 -3.40 18.09 -22.85
N ASN A 428 -3.66 18.22 -21.55
CA ASN A 428 -3.98 19.49 -20.88
C ASN A 428 -2.72 20.25 -20.38
N LEU A 429 -1.53 19.65 -20.41
CA LEU A 429 -0.28 20.27 -19.99
C LEU A 429 0.36 21.01 -21.19
N LYS A 430 0.10 22.32 -21.29
CA LYS A 430 0.59 23.16 -22.40
C LYS A 430 2.09 23.45 -22.35
N ASP A 431 2.69 23.45 -21.15
CA ASP A 431 4.13 23.63 -20.96
C ASP A 431 4.69 22.60 -19.98
N LEU A 432 5.59 21.75 -20.46
CA LEU A 432 6.24 20.70 -19.68
C LEU A 432 7.41 21.20 -18.82
N ARG A 433 7.86 22.44 -19.03
CA ARG A 433 8.96 23.06 -18.27
C ARG A 433 8.47 23.77 -17.01
N HIS A 434 7.17 24.07 -16.94
CA HIS A 434 6.54 24.76 -15.82
C HIS A 434 5.42 23.93 -15.22
N LEU A 435 5.75 23.15 -14.19
CA LEU A 435 4.78 22.36 -13.43
C LEU A 435 4.24 23.20 -12.27
N SER A 436 2.92 23.30 -12.13
CA SER A 436 2.30 24.04 -11.02
C SER A 436 2.13 23.13 -9.79
N PRO A 437 2.47 23.58 -8.57
CA PRO A 437 2.27 22.76 -7.37
C PRO A 437 0.79 22.40 -7.16
N GLY A 438 0.50 21.14 -6.87
CA GLY A 438 -0.84 20.58 -6.79
C GLY A 438 -1.42 20.08 -8.12
N GLN A 439 -0.73 20.29 -9.24
CA GLN A 439 -1.15 19.79 -10.55
C GLN A 439 -0.91 18.29 -10.68
N GLU A 440 -1.90 17.56 -11.21
CA GLU A 440 -1.75 16.15 -11.55
C GLU A 440 -1.06 15.99 -12.92
N ILE A 441 0.01 15.19 -12.96
CA ILE A 441 0.73 14.80 -14.18
C ILE A 441 0.80 13.28 -14.28
N ARG A 442 0.52 12.75 -15.47
CA ARG A 442 0.62 11.34 -15.84
C ARG A 442 1.98 11.06 -16.45
N LEU A 443 2.73 10.12 -15.92
CA LEU A 443 4.06 9.76 -16.37
C LEU A 443 4.07 8.29 -16.83
N PRO A 444 4.79 7.94 -17.90
CA PRO A 444 4.96 6.55 -18.29
C PRO A 444 5.90 5.84 -17.32
N LEU A 445 5.59 4.60 -16.95
CA LEU A 445 6.53 3.72 -16.25
C LEU A 445 7.59 3.25 -17.25
N GLY A 446 8.87 3.26 -16.85
CA GLY A 446 10.00 2.90 -17.72
C GLY A 446 9.78 1.57 -18.44
N PRO A 447 10.35 1.36 -19.64
CA PRO A 447 9.94 0.27 -20.52
C PRO A 447 10.17 -1.08 -19.84
N SER A 448 9.13 -1.92 -19.78
CA SER A 448 9.35 -3.36 -19.67
C SER A 448 10.20 -3.75 -20.86
N LYS A 449 11.36 -4.38 -20.63
CA LYS A 449 12.10 -5.03 -21.71
C LYS A 449 11.17 -6.05 -22.39
N HIS A 450 10.60 -5.67 -23.53
CA HIS A 450 10.05 -6.65 -24.45
C HIS A 450 11.24 -7.39 -25.07
N ASN A 451 11.17 -8.72 -25.00
CA ASN A 451 12.02 -9.62 -25.76
C ASN A 451 12.03 -9.20 -27.22
N ASP A 452 13.21 -8.86 -27.73
CA ASP A 452 13.52 -8.90 -29.14
C ASP A 452 14.88 -9.60 -29.29
N ASP A 453 14.87 -10.92 -29.10
CA ASP A 453 15.92 -11.80 -29.63
C ASP A 453 15.37 -12.39 -30.94
N SER A 454 15.40 -11.54 -31.96
CA SER A 454 15.26 -11.92 -33.37
C SER A 454 16.50 -11.41 -34.11
N ARG A 455 17.63 -12.14 -34.06
CA ARG A 455 18.64 -12.19 -35.13
C ARG A 455 19.68 -13.26 -34.89
#